data_AF-A0A139N986-F1
#
_entry.id   AF-A0A139N986-F1
#
_cell.length_a   1.000
_cell.length_b   1.000
_cell.length_c   1.000
_cell.angle_alpha   90.00
_cell.angle_beta   90.00
_cell.angle_gamma   90.00
#
_symmetry.space_group_name_H-M   'P 1'
#
loop_
_entity.id
_entity.type
_entity.pdbx_description
1 polymer ?
#
loop_
_entity_poly.entity_id
_entity_poly.type
_entity_poly.pdbx_seq_one_letter_code
_entity_poly.pdbx_strand_id
1 'polypeptide(L)'
;MGTSAGGAMSSLLGSTGNRAEYLSFLEEIGAELDQRDDIFAAQCFCPITNLEHADMAYEWMFQVKKIYTFNSRVRPQIINKRQQLLSQSLAAEFPEYVNSLHLGESLTADGRGGDFYQGILNQLSLSLNKFLAKHAQTNDEKEELARELDPQGLWCHFENGQATVFDLDAYVVNYMGRKKDCPAFDSLDYQTPETEVFGNRDKNHRHFSENVAKHIEKLPALSAYQKAFQADLAEEDLILARKLLNPMTFLQSDLEEKQVASHYRICLGAKDADTSFAISYLLALALKKRGIDVHYELIWGMGHADADYNEEFSQWVDAIVH
;
A
#
# COMPACT_ATOMS: atom_id res chain seq x y z
N MET A 1 -3.71 -1.95 16.82
CA MET A 1 -4.39 -2.69 15.74
C MET A 1 -5.26 -1.71 15.00
N GLY A 2 -5.31 -1.81 13.68
CA GLY A 2 -6.32 -1.11 12.90
C GLY A 2 -6.33 -1.57 11.45
N THR A 3 -7.34 -1.08 10.73
CA THR A 3 -7.64 -1.44 9.34
C THR A 3 -7.69 -0.20 8.48
N SER A 4 -7.20 -0.28 7.24
CA SER A 4 -7.21 0.83 6.30
C SER A 4 -6.40 2.03 6.82
N ALA A 5 -6.99 3.23 6.92
CA ALA A 5 -6.40 4.37 7.61
C ALA A 5 -6.07 4.07 9.09
N GLY A 6 -6.85 3.23 9.79
CA GLY A 6 -6.51 2.75 11.13
C GLY A 6 -5.29 1.81 11.14
N GLY A 7 -5.08 1.07 10.05
CA GLY A 7 -3.88 0.27 9.83
C GLY A 7 -2.66 1.16 9.59
N ALA A 8 -2.85 2.25 8.85
CA ALA A 8 -1.83 3.29 8.68
C ALA A 8 -1.44 3.90 10.04
N MET A 9 -2.42 4.27 10.88
CA MET A 9 -2.15 4.77 12.23
C MET A 9 -1.44 3.75 13.12
N SER A 10 -1.82 2.46 13.05
CA SER A 10 -1.11 1.40 13.80
C SER A 10 0.34 1.25 13.34
N SER A 11 0.58 1.34 12.03
CA SER A 11 1.95 1.27 11.49
C SER A 11 2.80 2.47 11.88
N LEU A 12 2.19 3.67 11.87
CA LEU A 12 2.82 4.92 12.24
C LEU A 12 3.22 4.90 13.70
N LEU A 13 2.28 4.63 14.61
CA LEU A 13 2.53 4.55 16.04
C LEU A 13 3.64 3.54 16.38
N GLY A 14 3.65 2.38 15.71
CA GLY A 14 4.72 1.40 15.87
C GLY A 14 6.09 1.91 15.41
N SER A 15 6.16 2.88 14.50
CA SER A 15 7.40 3.35 13.87
C SER A 15 7.92 4.68 14.43
N THR A 16 7.16 5.31 15.33
CA THR A 16 7.40 6.67 15.82
C THR A 16 7.45 6.79 17.34
N GLY A 17 7.78 5.70 18.04
CA GLY A 17 7.87 5.70 19.49
C GLY A 17 8.90 6.71 20.01
N ASN A 18 8.47 7.55 20.96
CA ASN A 18 9.19 8.63 21.62
C ASN A 18 9.85 9.63 20.65
N ARG A 19 9.19 9.91 19.52
CA ARG A 19 9.74 10.84 18.52
C ARG A 19 9.51 12.29 18.93
N ALA A 20 10.62 13.04 19.03
CA ALA A 20 10.60 14.43 19.42
C ALA A 20 9.72 15.31 18.50
N GLU A 21 9.56 14.92 17.23
CA GLU A 21 8.72 15.65 16.29
C GLU A 21 7.23 15.68 16.66
N TYR A 22 6.76 14.80 17.56
CA TYR A 22 5.38 14.83 18.05
C TYR A 22 5.22 15.60 19.38
N LEU A 23 6.30 15.96 20.08
CA LEU A 23 6.22 16.52 21.44
C LEU A 23 5.40 17.80 21.52
N SER A 24 5.56 18.74 20.58
CA SER A 24 4.79 19.98 20.58
C SER A 24 3.29 19.74 20.39
N PHE A 25 2.93 18.72 19.60
CA PHE A 25 1.53 18.35 19.36
C PHE A 25 0.93 17.63 20.58
N LEU A 26 1.72 16.77 21.23
CA LEU A 26 1.34 16.11 22.48
C LEU A 26 1.16 17.12 23.62
N GLU A 27 2.04 18.13 23.72
CA GLU A 27 1.93 19.22 24.68
C GLU A 27 0.67 20.06 24.44
N GLU A 28 0.37 20.40 23.17
CA GLU A 28 -0.81 21.20 22.80
C GLU A 28 -2.13 20.53 23.25
N ILE A 29 -2.22 19.19 23.17
CA ILE A 29 -3.41 18.45 23.60
C ILE A 29 -3.41 18.09 25.10
N GLY A 30 -2.36 18.48 25.85
CA GLY A 30 -2.24 18.20 27.28
C GLY A 30 -1.91 16.76 27.62
N ALA A 31 -1.12 16.06 26.78
CA ALA A 31 -0.64 14.72 27.08
C ALA A 31 0.37 14.72 28.25
N GLU A 32 0.48 13.59 28.94
CA GLU A 32 1.47 13.38 30.01
C GLU A 32 2.87 13.18 29.41
N LEU A 33 3.65 14.26 29.30
CA LEU A 33 4.95 14.26 28.61
C LEU A 33 6.08 13.50 29.34
N ASP A 34 5.83 13.03 30.57
CA ASP A 34 6.76 12.18 31.32
C ASP A 34 6.58 10.67 31.03
N GLN A 35 5.56 10.32 30.24
CA GLN A 35 5.30 8.95 29.79
C GLN A 35 5.89 8.69 28.41
N ARG A 36 6.07 7.40 28.11
CA ARG A 36 6.51 6.90 26.81
C ARG A 36 5.31 6.55 25.94
N ASP A 37 5.44 6.71 24.63
CA ASP A 37 4.43 6.36 23.62
C ASP A 37 4.90 5.30 22.61
N ASP A 38 6.09 4.71 22.80
CA ASP A 38 6.48 3.51 22.07
C ASP A 38 5.63 2.29 22.49
N ILE A 39 5.36 1.43 21.51
CA ILE A 39 4.49 0.27 21.70
C ILE A 39 5.27 -1.03 21.47
N PHE A 40 4.76 -2.10 22.07
CA PHE A 40 5.36 -3.42 21.97
C PHE A 40 5.27 -4.02 20.56
N ALA A 41 4.10 -3.95 19.93
CA ALA A 41 3.81 -4.59 18.66
C ALA A 41 2.70 -3.87 17.86
N ALA A 42 2.70 -4.03 16.53
CA ALA A 42 1.72 -3.41 15.63
C ALA A 42 1.05 -4.44 14.69
N GLN A 43 -0.28 -4.60 14.82
CA GLN A 43 -1.12 -5.28 13.83
C GLN A 43 -1.74 -4.26 12.87
N CYS A 44 -1.43 -4.40 11.59
CA CYS A 44 -1.79 -3.47 10.53
C CYS A 44 -2.54 -4.23 9.43
N PHE A 45 -3.87 -4.13 9.43
CA PHE A 45 -4.68 -4.63 8.31
C PHE A 45 -4.75 -3.57 7.20
N CYS A 46 -4.45 -3.99 5.97
CA CYS A 46 -4.51 -3.19 4.75
C CYS A 46 -4.05 -1.72 4.93
N PRO A 47 -2.87 -1.45 5.51
CA PRO A 47 -2.48 -0.11 5.90
C PRO A 47 -2.36 0.81 4.68
N ILE A 48 -3.15 1.88 4.65
CA ILE A 48 -3.12 2.90 3.60
C ILE A 48 -2.08 3.98 3.97
N THR A 49 -0.81 3.64 3.78
CA THR A 49 0.35 4.49 4.14
C THR A 49 1.03 5.07 2.90
N ASN A 50 2.08 5.88 3.11
CA ASN A 50 2.97 6.34 2.02
C ASN A 50 2.22 7.06 0.89
N LEU A 51 1.25 7.89 1.29
CA LEU A 51 0.24 8.49 0.42
C LEU A 51 0.85 9.28 -0.72
N GLU A 52 1.94 10.00 -0.49
CA GLU A 52 2.62 10.83 -1.48
C GLU A 52 3.24 10.02 -2.63
N HIS A 53 3.44 8.71 -2.45
CA HIS A 53 3.91 7.75 -3.47
C HIS A 53 2.83 6.75 -3.89
N ALA A 54 1.65 6.78 -3.25
CA ALA A 54 0.60 5.79 -3.44
C ALA A 54 -0.01 5.85 -4.85
N ASP A 55 -0.10 7.03 -5.47
CA ASP A 55 -0.56 7.17 -6.85
C ASP A 55 0.37 6.48 -7.86
N MET A 56 1.69 6.60 -7.68
CA MET A 56 2.66 5.87 -8.52
C MET A 56 2.54 4.37 -8.34
N ALA A 57 2.45 3.90 -7.09
CA ALA A 57 2.30 2.49 -6.77
C ALA A 57 0.99 1.91 -7.35
N TYR A 58 -0.09 2.69 -7.27
CA TYR A 58 -1.40 2.32 -7.77
C TYR A 58 -1.39 2.18 -9.29
N GLU A 59 -0.85 3.15 -10.01
CA GLU A 59 -0.78 3.07 -11.46
C GLU A 59 0.24 2.00 -11.93
N TRP A 60 1.34 1.80 -11.19
CA TRP A 60 2.27 0.69 -11.46
C TRP A 60 1.56 -0.67 -11.45
N MET A 61 0.62 -0.89 -10.54
CA MET A 61 -0.12 -2.15 -10.44
C MET A 61 -1.33 -2.22 -11.37
N PHE A 62 -2.08 -1.11 -11.53
CA PHE A 62 -3.41 -1.13 -12.17
C PHE A 62 -3.47 -0.50 -13.57
N GLN A 63 -2.39 0.07 -14.12
CA GLN A 63 -2.43 0.77 -15.42
C GLN A 63 -2.99 -0.07 -16.58
N VAL A 64 -2.77 -1.40 -16.56
CA VAL A 64 -3.24 -2.32 -17.60
C VAL A 64 -4.77 -2.34 -17.70
N LYS A 65 -5.46 -2.05 -16.59
CA LYS A 65 -6.93 -2.08 -16.50
C LYS A 65 -7.50 -0.66 -16.53
N LYS A 66 -8.12 -0.28 -17.64
CA LYS A 66 -8.71 1.07 -17.83
C LYS A 66 -10.10 1.23 -17.23
N ILE A 67 -10.81 0.13 -17.00
CA ILE A 67 -12.14 0.14 -16.39
C ILE A 67 -11.97 0.01 -14.89
N TYR A 68 -12.50 0.97 -14.14
CA TYR A 68 -12.52 0.95 -12.69
C TYR A 68 -13.95 0.82 -12.16
N THR A 69 -14.09 0.26 -10.96
CA THR A 69 -15.37 0.13 -10.25
C THR A 69 -15.16 0.39 -8.78
N PHE A 70 -15.61 1.56 -8.30
CA PHE A 70 -15.33 2.02 -6.94
C PHE A 70 -15.99 1.15 -5.87
N ASN A 71 -17.23 0.72 -6.12
CA ASN A 71 -17.92 -0.29 -5.31
C ASN A 71 -19.06 -0.92 -6.12
N SER A 72 -19.70 -1.95 -5.56
CA SER A 72 -20.79 -2.70 -6.22
C SER A 72 -22.04 -1.87 -6.55
N ARG A 73 -22.19 -0.67 -5.98
CA ARG A 73 -23.31 0.25 -6.24
C ARG A 73 -23.01 1.25 -7.37
N VAL A 74 -21.74 1.43 -7.73
CA VAL A 74 -21.31 2.36 -8.78
C VAL A 74 -21.11 1.59 -10.08
N ARG A 75 -21.63 2.14 -11.20
CA ARG A 75 -21.42 1.52 -12.52
C ARG A 75 -19.94 1.57 -12.90
N PRO A 76 -19.41 0.55 -13.58
CA PRO A 76 -18.05 0.61 -14.11
C PRO A 76 -17.84 1.83 -15.00
N GLN A 77 -16.69 2.49 -14.83
CA GLN A 77 -16.30 3.68 -15.58
C GLN A 77 -14.94 3.47 -16.24
N ILE A 78 -14.69 4.19 -17.33
CA ILE A 78 -13.41 4.17 -18.04
C ILE A 78 -12.63 5.44 -17.71
N ILE A 79 -11.35 5.29 -17.32
CA ILE A 79 -10.48 6.46 -17.15
C ILE A 79 -10.33 7.21 -18.48
N ASN A 80 -10.46 8.53 -18.45
CA ASN A 80 -10.43 9.34 -19.67
C ASN A 80 -9.01 9.44 -20.25
N LYS A 81 -8.87 10.05 -21.44
CA LYS A 81 -7.57 10.10 -22.13
C LYS A 81 -6.47 10.83 -21.34
N ARG A 82 -6.81 11.87 -20.57
CA ARG A 82 -5.84 12.61 -19.77
C ARG A 82 -5.39 11.79 -18.56
N GLN A 83 -6.34 11.10 -17.92
CA GLN A 83 -6.06 10.15 -16.85
C GLN A 83 -5.19 8.99 -17.34
N GLN A 84 -5.41 8.48 -18.56
CA GLN A 84 -4.53 7.45 -19.15
C GLN A 84 -3.08 7.94 -19.37
N LEU A 85 -2.90 9.20 -19.79
CA LEU A 85 -1.57 9.79 -19.94
C LEU A 85 -0.85 9.95 -18.60
N LEU A 86 -1.59 10.39 -17.57
CA LEU A 86 -1.06 10.54 -16.21
C LEU A 86 -0.72 9.17 -15.60
N SER A 87 -1.63 8.20 -15.74
CA SER A 87 -1.47 6.80 -15.31
C SER A 87 -0.18 6.19 -15.86
N GLN A 88 0.03 6.28 -17.17
CA GLN A 88 1.25 5.76 -17.81
C GLN A 88 2.51 6.45 -17.26
N SER A 89 2.45 7.77 -17.04
CA SER A 89 3.61 8.51 -16.57
C SER A 89 3.96 8.22 -15.10
N LEU A 90 2.95 8.07 -14.24
CA LEU A 90 3.12 7.70 -12.83
C LEU A 90 3.66 6.28 -12.68
N ALA A 91 3.09 5.33 -13.43
CA ALA A 91 3.51 3.93 -13.41
C ALA A 91 4.97 3.75 -13.84
N ALA A 92 5.42 4.53 -14.83
CA ALA A 92 6.79 4.47 -15.34
C ALA A 92 7.85 5.02 -14.36
N GLU A 93 7.47 5.87 -13.41
CA GLU A 93 8.39 6.44 -12.42
C GLU A 93 8.51 5.58 -11.15
N PHE A 94 7.52 4.72 -10.89
CA PHE A 94 7.52 3.88 -9.68
C PHE A 94 8.76 2.98 -9.49
N PRO A 95 9.34 2.35 -10.52
CA PRO A 95 10.58 1.57 -10.35
C PRO A 95 11.75 2.39 -9.80
N GLU A 96 11.89 3.65 -10.21
CA GLU A 96 12.95 4.53 -9.72
C GLU A 96 12.76 4.80 -8.21
N TYR A 97 11.52 5.05 -7.79
CA TYR A 97 11.18 5.22 -6.38
C TYR A 97 11.56 3.99 -5.55
N VAL A 98 11.10 2.79 -5.93
CA VAL A 98 11.43 1.54 -5.20
C VAL A 98 12.95 1.36 -5.07
N ASN A 99 13.68 1.56 -6.15
CA ASN A 99 15.12 1.38 -6.19
C ASN A 99 15.86 2.42 -5.32
N SER A 100 15.35 3.65 -5.22
CA SER A 100 15.93 4.72 -4.41
C SER A 100 15.85 4.47 -2.90
N LEU A 101 14.91 3.63 -2.44
CA LEU A 101 14.77 3.29 -1.02
C LEU A 101 15.85 2.30 -0.53
N HIS A 102 16.56 1.66 -1.47
CA HIS A 102 17.65 0.71 -1.18
C HIS A 102 17.25 -0.38 -0.17
N LEU A 103 16.04 -0.94 -0.28
CA LEU A 103 15.48 -1.87 0.71
C LEU A 103 15.99 -3.32 0.61
N GLY A 104 16.95 -3.57 -0.28
CA GLY A 104 17.47 -4.92 -0.56
C GLY A 104 16.77 -5.62 -1.72
N GLU A 105 15.61 -5.11 -2.14
CA GLU A 105 14.91 -5.51 -3.37
C GLU A 105 14.77 -4.31 -4.32
N SER A 106 14.55 -4.60 -5.60
CA SER A 106 14.61 -3.70 -6.73
C SER A 106 13.64 -4.09 -7.85
N LEU A 107 13.30 -3.12 -8.69
CA LEU A 107 12.53 -3.29 -9.92
C LEU A 107 13.41 -3.04 -11.15
N THR A 108 13.16 -3.77 -12.22
CA THR A 108 13.64 -3.43 -13.56
C THR A 108 12.99 -2.14 -14.05
N ALA A 109 13.59 -1.51 -15.07
CA ALA A 109 13.10 -0.23 -15.60
C ALA A 109 11.66 -0.29 -16.15
N ASP A 110 11.20 -1.45 -16.62
CA ASP A 110 9.81 -1.67 -17.06
C ASP A 110 8.84 -1.97 -15.90
N GLY A 111 9.34 -2.16 -14.69
CA GLY A 111 8.56 -2.46 -13.49
C GLY A 111 7.89 -3.84 -13.48
N ARG A 112 8.28 -4.76 -14.36
CA ARG A 112 7.72 -6.12 -14.47
C ARG A 112 8.78 -7.22 -14.30
N GLY A 113 9.85 -6.88 -13.60
CA GLY A 113 10.93 -7.78 -13.24
C GLY A 113 11.71 -7.23 -12.04
N GLY A 114 12.75 -7.97 -11.64
CA GLY A 114 13.46 -7.73 -10.39
C GLY A 114 12.88 -8.53 -9.22
N ASP A 115 13.66 -8.59 -8.14
CA ASP A 115 13.31 -9.30 -6.91
C ASP A 115 12.11 -8.69 -6.20
N PHE A 116 11.87 -7.38 -6.30
CA PHE A 116 10.67 -6.76 -5.73
C PHE A 116 9.38 -7.25 -6.42
N TYR A 117 9.38 -7.31 -7.75
CA TYR A 117 8.24 -7.84 -8.53
C TYR A 117 8.03 -9.32 -8.22
N GLN A 118 9.11 -10.11 -8.21
CA GLN A 118 9.05 -11.53 -7.86
C GLN A 118 8.56 -11.73 -6.41
N GLY A 119 8.95 -10.86 -5.48
CA GLY A 119 8.49 -10.87 -4.10
C GLY A 119 6.97 -10.77 -3.99
N ILE A 120 6.35 -9.85 -4.73
CA ILE A 120 4.88 -9.71 -4.77
C ILE A 120 4.22 -10.95 -5.38
N LEU A 121 4.74 -11.49 -6.49
CA LEU A 121 4.24 -12.73 -7.09
C LEU A 121 4.35 -13.93 -6.14
N ASN A 122 5.46 -14.02 -5.39
CA ASN A 122 5.67 -15.04 -4.38
C ASN A 122 4.64 -14.92 -3.25
N GLN A 123 4.35 -13.70 -2.78
CA GLN A 123 3.32 -13.47 -1.75
C GLN A 123 1.92 -13.87 -2.24
N LEU A 124 1.58 -13.58 -3.50
CA LEU A 124 0.34 -14.05 -4.11
C LEU A 124 0.29 -15.58 -4.24
N SER A 125 1.40 -16.20 -4.61
CA SER A 125 1.52 -17.67 -4.69
C SER A 125 1.36 -18.32 -3.32
N LEU A 126 2.00 -17.77 -2.28
CA LEU A 126 1.85 -18.23 -0.89
C LEU A 126 0.39 -18.12 -0.44
N SER A 127 -0.25 -16.98 -0.71
CA SER A 127 -1.66 -16.73 -0.43
C SER A 127 -2.58 -17.78 -1.07
N LEU A 128 -2.42 -18.01 -2.38
CA LEU A 128 -3.21 -18.98 -3.12
C LEU A 128 -2.98 -20.40 -2.59
N ASN A 129 -1.74 -20.82 -2.39
CA ASN A 129 -1.45 -22.16 -1.89
C ASN A 129 -2.00 -22.40 -0.48
N LYS A 130 -1.95 -21.39 0.41
CA LYS A 130 -2.54 -21.49 1.74
C LYS A 130 -4.06 -21.67 1.66
N PHE A 131 -4.73 -20.94 0.77
CA PHE A 131 -6.14 -21.16 0.47
C PHE A 131 -6.42 -22.57 -0.08
N LEU A 132 -5.70 -23.00 -1.12
CA LEU A 132 -5.87 -24.33 -1.71
C LEU A 132 -5.66 -25.43 -0.66
N ALA A 133 -4.68 -25.29 0.24
CA ALA A 133 -4.45 -26.24 1.33
C ALA A 133 -5.57 -26.28 2.38
N LYS A 134 -6.26 -25.16 2.63
CA LYS A 134 -7.40 -25.10 3.57
C LYS A 134 -8.70 -25.59 2.95
N HIS A 135 -8.84 -25.54 1.63
CA HIS A 135 -10.11 -25.80 0.93
C HIS A 135 -10.12 -27.05 0.05
N ALA A 136 -8.99 -27.73 -0.13
CA ALA A 136 -8.88 -28.98 -0.87
C ALA A 136 -7.90 -29.95 -0.19
N GLN A 137 -8.22 -31.26 -0.24
CA GLN A 137 -7.47 -32.32 0.45
C GLN A 137 -6.45 -33.00 -0.47
N THR A 138 -6.77 -33.14 -1.75
CA THR A 138 -5.91 -33.81 -2.74
C THR A 138 -5.28 -32.82 -3.71
N ASN A 139 -4.21 -33.23 -4.40
CA ASN A 139 -3.60 -32.39 -5.43
C ASN A 139 -4.54 -32.17 -6.63
N ASP A 140 -5.37 -33.15 -6.98
CA ASP A 140 -6.33 -33.03 -8.06
C ASP A 140 -7.42 -31.98 -7.75
N GLU A 141 -7.95 -31.98 -6.52
CA GLU A 141 -8.91 -30.97 -6.05
C GLU A 141 -8.29 -29.56 -6.01
N LYS A 142 -7.03 -29.44 -5.58
CA LYS A 142 -6.31 -28.16 -5.59
C LYS A 142 -6.11 -27.64 -7.00
N GLU A 143 -5.75 -28.53 -7.93
CA GLU A 143 -5.57 -28.18 -9.34
C GLU A 143 -6.90 -27.75 -9.97
N GLU A 144 -8.00 -28.47 -9.71
CA GLU A 144 -9.33 -28.11 -10.19
C GLU A 144 -9.75 -26.72 -9.69
N LEU A 145 -9.59 -26.44 -8.39
CA LEU A 145 -9.90 -25.13 -7.82
C LEU A 145 -9.00 -24.01 -8.39
N ALA A 146 -7.70 -24.27 -8.61
CA ALA A 146 -6.80 -23.32 -9.26
C ALA A 146 -7.25 -23.02 -10.71
N ARG A 147 -7.68 -24.03 -11.47
CA ARG A 147 -8.21 -23.85 -12.83
C ARG A 147 -9.55 -23.11 -12.84
N GLU A 148 -10.41 -23.26 -11.83
CA GLU A 148 -11.63 -22.44 -11.73
C GLU A 148 -11.33 -20.95 -11.50
N LEU A 149 -10.26 -20.66 -10.76
CA LEU A 149 -9.81 -19.29 -10.49
C LEU A 149 -9.15 -18.64 -11.72
N ASP A 150 -8.39 -19.42 -12.50
CA ASP A 150 -7.76 -18.99 -13.75
C ASP A 150 -8.06 -19.95 -14.92
N PRO A 151 -9.27 -19.94 -15.48
CA PRO A 151 -9.68 -20.93 -16.50
C PRO A 151 -8.86 -20.91 -17.79
N GLN A 152 -8.17 -19.79 -18.05
CA GLN A 152 -7.34 -19.60 -19.23
C GLN A 152 -5.85 -19.77 -18.94
N GLY A 153 -5.45 -19.97 -17.68
CA GLY A 153 -4.04 -20.09 -17.27
C GLY A 153 -3.21 -18.86 -17.62
N LEU A 154 -3.79 -17.66 -17.46
CA LEU A 154 -3.16 -16.40 -17.87
C LEU A 154 -2.21 -15.81 -16.81
N TRP A 155 -2.42 -16.13 -15.53
CA TRP A 155 -1.68 -15.54 -14.43
C TRP A 155 -1.20 -16.55 -13.39
N CYS A 156 -1.73 -17.77 -13.39
CA CYS A 156 -1.28 -18.86 -12.51
C CYS A 156 -1.14 -20.17 -13.26
N HIS A 157 -0.15 -20.97 -12.88
CA HIS A 157 -0.07 -22.38 -13.23
C HIS A 157 -0.03 -23.23 -11.97
N PHE A 158 -0.44 -24.50 -12.07
CA PHE A 158 -0.40 -25.45 -10.98
C PHE A 158 0.47 -26.64 -11.38
N GLU A 159 1.56 -26.86 -10.64
CA GLU A 159 2.49 -27.94 -10.89
C GLU A 159 2.97 -28.54 -9.56
N ASN A 160 3.11 -29.87 -9.51
CA ASN A 160 3.63 -30.60 -8.34
C ASN A 160 2.90 -30.28 -7.01
N GLY A 161 1.59 -30.04 -7.07
CA GLY A 161 0.78 -29.74 -5.89
C GLY A 161 0.85 -28.28 -5.42
N GLN A 162 1.49 -27.39 -6.18
CA GLN A 162 1.64 -25.97 -5.85
C GLN A 162 1.18 -25.07 -7.00
N ALA A 163 0.48 -24.01 -6.64
CA ALA A 163 0.11 -22.91 -7.53
C ALA A 163 1.21 -21.84 -7.57
N THR A 164 1.55 -21.34 -8.74
CA THR A 164 2.52 -20.25 -8.91
C THR A 164 1.89 -19.13 -9.72
N VAL A 165 1.72 -17.97 -9.10
CA VAL A 165 1.31 -16.73 -9.76
C VAL A 165 2.54 -16.14 -10.46
N PHE A 166 2.43 -15.87 -11.76
CA PHE A 166 3.56 -15.44 -12.59
C PHE A 166 3.34 -14.12 -13.33
N ASP A 167 2.10 -13.61 -13.39
CA ASP A 167 1.79 -12.37 -14.13
C ASP A 167 0.81 -11.50 -13.32
N LEU A 168 1.31 -10.37 -12.82
CA LEU A 168 0.54 -9.43 -12.01
C LEU A 168 -0.51 -8.67 -12.85
N ASP A 169 -0.19 -8.35 -14.10
CA ASP A 169 -1.12 -7.62 -14.97
C ASP A 169 -2.31 -8.50 -15.35
N ALA A 170 -2.05 -9.75 -15.72
CA ALA A 170 -3.09 -10.73 -15.98
C ALA A 170 -3.91 -11.04 -14.71
N TYR A 171 -3.27 -11.12 -13.53
CA TYR A 171 -3.97 -11.24 -12.24
C TYR A 171 -4.94 -10.06 -12.01
N VAL A 172 -4.45 -8.83 -12.23
CA VAL A 172 -5.26 -7.62 -12.08
C VAL A 172 -6.42 -7.57 -13.07
N VAL A 173 -6.20 -7.94 -14.33
CA VAL A 173 -7.23 -7.90 -15.37
C VAL A 173 -8.31 -8.94 -15.11
N ASN A 174 -7.90 -10.17 -14.77
CA ASN A 174 -8.79 -11.34 -14.80
C ASN A 174 -9.36 -11.73 -13.43
N TYR A 175 -8.71 -11.38 -12.32
CA TYR A 175 -9.15 -11.81 -10.98
C TYR A 175 -9.48 -10.66 -10.03
N MET A 176 -8.62 -9.64 -9.96
CA MET A 176 -8.71 -8.58 -8.93
C MET A 176 -9.58 -7.39 -9.35
N GLY A 177 -9.32 -6.79 -10.51
CA GLY A 177 -9.95 -5.55 -10.96
C GLY A 177 -9.26 -4.27 -10.44
N ARG A 178 -9.75 -3.11 -10.90
CA ARG A 178 -9.27 -1.76 -10.53
C ARG A 178 -10.41 -1.03 -9.82
N LYS A 179 -10.13 -0.43 -8.67
CA LYS A 179 -11.17 0.25 -7.85
C LYS A 179 -11.28 1.75 -8.12
N LYS A 180 -10.17 2.46 -8.04
CA LYS A 180 -10.05 3.92 -8.14
C LYS A 180 -9.68 4.38 -9.56
N ASP A 181 -9.99 5.63 -9.88
CA ASP A 181 -9.55 6.29 -11.12
C ASP A 181 -8.10 6.79 -10.99
N CYS A 182 -7.67 7.77 -11.78
CA CYS A 182 -6.30 8.28 -11.78
C CYS A 182 -6.31 9.82 -11.67
N PRO A 183 -5.56 10.42 -10.73
CA PRO A 183 -4.87 9.77 -9.61
C PRO A 183 -5.85 9.10 -8.64
N ALA A 184 -5.38 8.09 -7.91
CA ALA A 184 -6.18 7.30 -6.98
C ALA A 184 -6.26 7.92 -5.58
N PHE A 185 -5.30 8.77 -5.19
CA PHE A 185 -5.18 9.35 -3.85
C PHE A 185 -5.13 10.88 -3.90
N ASP A 186 -4.19 11.48 -4.64
CA ASP A 186 -4.17 12.94 -4.82
C ASP A 186 -4.97 13.35 -6.07
N SER A 187 -6.30 13.25 -5.95
CA SER A 187 -7.22 13.55 -7.06
C SER A 187 -7.04 14.98 -7.59
N LEU A 188 -7.22 15.15 -8.91
CA LEU A 188 -7.02 16.44 -9.58
C LEU A 188 -7.98 17.54 -9.11
N ASP A 189 -9.09 17.17 -8.46
CA ASP A 189 -10.20 18.04 -8.08
C ASP A 189 -10.55 17.96 -6.59
N TYR A 190 -9.64 17.44 -5.76
CA TYR A 190 -9.78 17.36 -4.30
C TYR A 190 -10.90 16.43 -3.78
N GLN A 191 -11.41 15.52 -4.60
CA GLN A 191 -12.55 14.65 -4.23
C GLN A 191 -12.18 13.35 -3.51
N THR A 192 -10.91 13.15 -3.18
CA THR A 192 -10.45 11.99 -2.42
C THR A 192 -10.36 12.30 -0.92
N PRO A 193 -10.70 11.34 -0.03
CA PRO A 193 -10.55 11.51 1.41
C PRO A 193 -9.13 11.92 1.83
N GLU A 194 -8.11 11.47 1.12
CA GLU A 194 -6.72 11.76 1.43
C GLU A 194 -6.38 13.25 1.28
N THR A 195 -7.03 13.96 0.35
CA THR A 195 -6.86 15.42 0.26
C THR A 195 -7.44 16.15 1.47
N GLU A 196 -8.47 15.59 2.12
CA GLU A 196 -9.03 16.10 3.38
C GLU A 196 -8.11 15.84 4.57
N VAL A 197 -7.48 14.67 4.63
CA VAL A 197 -6.46 14.33 5.66
C VAL A 197 -5.35 15.38 5.67
N PHE A 198 -4.95 15.85 4.49
CA PHE A 198 -3.94 16.89 4.35
C PHE A 198 -4.51 18.31 4.41
N GLY A 199 -5.80 18.52 4.68
CA GLY A 199 -6.38 19.85 4.94
C GLY A 199 -5.80 20.54 6.18
N ASN A 200 -6.28 21.74 6.47
CA ASN A 200 -6.03 22.48 7.70
C ASN A 200 -7.24 23.36 8.05
N ARG A 201 -7.10 24.24 9.06
CA ARG A 201 -8.19 25.10 9.54
C ARG A 201 -8.72 26.07 8.47
N ASP A 202 -7.89 26.42 7.48
CA ASP A 202 -8.23 27.40 6.44
C ASP A 202 -8.65 26.74 5.12
N LYS A 203 -8.14 25.53 4.84
CA LYS A 203 -8.39 24.75 3.63
C LYS A 203 -8.80 23.33 3.98
N ASN A 204 -10.06 22.95 3.73
CA ASN A 204 -10.54 21.60 4.05
C ASN A 204 -9.83 20.51 3.23
N HIS A 205 -9.33 20.84 2.03
CA HIS A 205 -8.61 19.91 1.18
C HIS A 205 -7.34 20.56 0.64
N ARG A 206 -6.26 19.78 0.52
CA ARG A 206 -5.00 20.18 -0.12
C ARG A 206 -4.43 19.04 -0.95
N HIS A 207 -3.78 19.41 -2.06
CA HIS A 207 -2.90 18.48 -2.78
C HIS A 207 -1.65 18.21 -1.94
N PHE A 208 -1.08 17.01 -2.06
CA PHE A 208 -0.01 16.55 -1.17
C PHE A 208 1.11 15.77 -1.89
N SER A 209 0.93 15.38 -3.15
CA SER A 209 1.89 14.60 -3.92
C SER A 209 2.71 15.48 -4.87
N GLU A 210 3.98 15.68 -4.52
CA GLU A 210 4.98 16.24 -5.44
C GLU A 210 5.16 15.39 -6.70
N ASN A 211 5.00 14.08 -6.59
CA ASN A 211 5.11 13.16 -7.73
C ASN A 211 3.98 13.43 -8.73
N VAL A 212 2.73 13.53 -8.27
CA VAL A 212 1.60 13.89 -9.15
C VAL A 212 1.81 15.27 -9.77
N ALA A 213 2.21 16.28 -8.97
CA ALA A 213 2.49 17.63 -9.46
C ALA A 213 3.55 17.63 -10.58
N LYS A 214 4.67 16.93 -10.39
CA LYS A 214 5.76 16.77 -11.36
C LYS A 214 5.26 16.21 -12.70
N HIS A 215 4.32 15.26 -12.68
CA HIS A 215 3.75 14.70 -13.90
C HIS A 215 2.71 15.61 -14.56
N ILE A 216 1.90 16.33 -13.76
CA ILE A 216 0.98 17.36 -14.25
C ILE A 216 1.74 18.47 -14.98
N GLU A 217 2.90 18.89 -14.48
CA GLU A 217 3.76 19.90 -15.12
C GLU A 217 4.22 19.48 -16.53
N LYS A 218 4.53 18.19 -16.70
CA LYS A 218 4.99 17.61 -17.98
C LYS A 218 3.87 17.39 -18.99
N LEU A 219 2.60 17.44 -18.58
CA LEU A 219 1.45 17.07 -19.41
C LEU A 219 0.57 18.30 -19.73
N PRO A 220 0.65 18.88 -20.95
CA PRO A 220 -0.10 20.07 -21.32
C PRO A 220 -1.62 19.96 -21.11
N ALA A 221 -2.18 18.75 -21.27
CA ALA A 221 -3.59 18.47 -21.06
C ALA A 221 -4.08 18.66 -19.60
N LEU A 222 -3.14 18.74 -18.65
CA LEU A 222 -3.38 18.90 -17.22
C LEU A 222 -2.91 20.27 -16.69
N SER A 223 -2.49 21.18 -17.57
CA SER A 223 -1.98 22.52 -17.21
C SER A 223 -2.93 23.35 -16.33
N ALA A 224 -4.24 23.11 -16.41
CA ALA A 224 -5.24 23.77 -15.56
C ALA A 224 -5.07 23.46 -14.05
N TYR A 225 -4.47 22.32 -13.70
CA TYR A 225 -4.30 21.86 -12.30
C TYR A 225 -2.97 22.30 -11.68
N GLN A 226 -1.98 22.69 -12.50
CA GLN A 226 -0.60 22.99 -12.05
C GLN A 226 -0.55 24.01 -10.90
N LYS A 227 -1.28 25.13 -11.04
CA LYS A 227 -1.27 26.20 -10.05
C LYS A 227 -1.82 25.77 -8.70
N ALA A 228 -2.82 24.89 -8.69
CA ALA A 228 -3.44 24.40 -7.46
C ALA A 228 -2.45 23.53 -6.68
N PHE A 229 -1.82 22.55 -7.34
CA PHE A 229 -0.77 21.72 -6.76
C PHE A 229 0.41 22.57 -6.25
N GLN A 230 0.90 23.51 -7.04
CA GLN A 230 2.02 24.39 -6.65
C GLN A 230 1.70 25.26 -5.44
N ALA A 231 0.47 25.76 -5.33
CA ALA A 231 0.05 26.59 -4.22
C ALA A 231 -0.02 25.81 -2.91
N ASP A 232 -0.60 24.60 -2.94
CA ASP A 232 -0.73 23.77 -1.74
C ASP A 232 0.62 23.19 -1.30
N LEU A 233 1.43 22.67 -2.22
CA LEU A 233 2.73 22.03 -1.92
C LEU A 233 3.79 22.99 -1.36
N ALA A 234 3.58 24.31 -1.48
CA ALA A 234 4.47 25.33 -0.93
C ALA A 234 4.21 25.62 0.57
N GLU A 235 3.15 25.07 1.16
CA GLU A 235 2.80 25.33 2.57
C GLU A 235 3.67 24.53 3.55
N GLU A 236 4.29 25.22 4.51
CA GLU A 236 5.21 24.61 5.47
C GLU A 236 4.54 23.56 6.38
N ASP A 237 3.30 23.81 6.80
CA ASP A 237 2.54 22.87 7.64
C ASP A 237 2.17 21.60 6.86
N LEU A 238 1.95 21.69 5.54
CA LEU A 238 1.75 20.52 4.70
C LEU A 238 3.03 19.67 4.58
N ILE A 239 4.19 20.29 4.41
CA ILE A 239 5.49 19.59 4.38
C ILE A 239 5.68 18.80 5.69
N LEU A 240 5.36 19.44 6.83
CA LEU A 240 5.40 18.78 8.13
C LEU A 240 4.38 17.64 8.22
N ALA A 241 3.13 17.85 7.80
CA ALA A 241 2.08 16.83 7.83
C ALA A 241 2.46 15.58 7.02
N ARG A 242 3.02 15.76 5.82
CA ARG A 242 3.50 14.65 4.97
C ARG A 242 4.58 13.83 5.69
N LYS A 243 5.55 14.50 6.32
CA LYS A 243 6.58 13.84 7.13
C LYS A 243 5.97 13.07 8.31
N LEU A 244 5.05 13.67 9.05
CA LEU A 244 4.49 13.09 10.29
C LEU A 244 3.46 11.99 10.03
N LEU A 245 2.89 11.88 8.84
CA LEU A 245 1.89 10.87 8.51
C LEU A 245 2.44 9.67 7.72
N ASN A 246 3.71 9.72 7.31
CA ASN A 246 4.32 8.61 6.56
C ASN A 246 5.32 7.81 7.42
N PRO A 247 5.00 6.54 7.79
CA PRO A 247 5.94 5.69 8.52
C PRO A 247 7.26 5.47 7.76
N MET A 248 7.24 5.52 6.42
CA MET A 248 8.46 5.36 5.61
C MET A 248 9.47 6.49 5.86
N THR A 249 9.02 7.71 6.17
CA THR A 249 9.93 8.83 6.47
C THR A 249 10.80 8.53 7.70
N PHE A 250 10.19 7.95 8.72
CA PHE A 250 10.90 7.55 9.94
C PHE A 250 11.76 6.31 9.66
N LEU A 251 11.20 5.29 9.01
CA LEU A 251 11.90 4.05 8.67
C LEU A 251 13.01 4.20 7.62
N GLN A 252 13.17 5.36 6.98
CA GLN A 252 14.33 5.71 6.15
C GLN A 252 15.31 6.65 6.85
N SER A 253 14.94 7.22 8.00
CA SER A 253 15.83 8.05 8.82
C SER A 253 16.69 7.20 9.76
N ASP A 254 17.63 7.85 10.45
CA ASP A 254 18.36 7.26 11.57
C ASP A 254 17.45 7.18 12.81
N LEU A 255 16.55 6.19 12.84
CA LEU A 255 15.85 5.76 14.06
C LEU A 255 16.74 4.86 14.89
N GLU A 256 16.71 5.06 16.21
CA GLU A 256 17.16 4.04 17.15
C GLU A 256 16.16 2.87 17.16
N GLU A 257 16.65 1.63 17.28
CA GLU A 257 15.80 0.44 17.30
C GLU A 257 14.71 0.51 18.40
N LYS A 258 15.02 1.13 19.55
CA LYS A 258 14.07 1.31 20.66
C LYS A 258 12.87 2.21 20.35
N GLN A 259 12.87 2.91 19.21
CA GLN A 259 11.79 3.79 18.77
C GLN A 259 10.83 3.08 17.79
N VAL A 260 11.14 1.84 17.41
CA VAL A 260 10.32 1.01 16.53
C VAL A 260 9.84 -0.20 17.33
N ALA A 261 8.56 -0.53 17.22
CA ALA A 261 7.97 -1.70 17.83
C ALA A 261 8.69 -2.96 17.34
N SER A 262 8.96 -3.89 18.25
CA SER A 262 9.79 -5.07 17.94
C SER A 262 9.09 -6.08 17.03
N HIS A 263 7.76 -6.07 17.01
CA HIS A 263 6.95 -7.02 16.24
C HIS A 263 5.90 -6.30 15.39
N TYR A 264 5.85 -6.66 14.11
CA TYR A 264 4.85 -6.19 13.17
C TYR A 264 4.13 -7.35 12.50
N ARG A 265 2.81 -7.23 12.40
CA ARG A 265 2.00 -8.10 11.55
C ARG A 265 1.20 -7.25 10.57
N ILE A 266 1.47 -7.44 9.28
CA ILE A 266 0.89 -6.69 8.18
C ILE A 266 0.11 -7.66 7.30
N CYS A 267 -1.20 -7.52 7.27
CA CYS A 267 -2.09 -8.42 6.53
C CYS A 267 -2.98 -7.63 5.57
N LEU A 268 -3.12 -8.10 4.34
CA LEU A 268 -3.93 -7.46 3.30
C LEU A 268 -4.70 -8.53 2.52
N GLY A 269 -5.93 -8.25 2.11
CA GLY A 269 -6.66 -9.13 1.22
C GLY A 269 -6.03 -9.21 -0.18
N ALA A 270 -5.91 -10.41 -0.75
CA ALA A 270 -5.38 -10.59 -2.12
C ALA A 270 -6.34 -10.04 -3.21
N LYS A 271 -7.58 -9.69 -2.86
CA LYS A 271 -8.53 -8.93 -3.70
C LYS A 271 -8.71 -7.48 -3.26
N ASP A 272 -7.90 -6.98 -2.32
CA ASP A 272 -7.98 -5.60 -1.87
C ASP A 272 -7.36 -4.65 -2.91
N ALA A 273 -8.21 -3.89 -3.60
CA ALA A 273 -7.82 -2.92 -4.62
C ALA A 273 -7.89 -1.47 -4.13
N ASP A 274 -7.96 -1.21 -2.81
CA ASP A 274 -7.96 0.14 -2.25
C ASP A 274 -6.60 0.83 -2.36
N THR A 275 -5.53 0.05 -2.38
CA THR A 275 -4.17 0.48 -2.70
C THR A 275 -3.38 -0.62 -3.41
N SER A 276 -2.17 -0.30 -3.87
CA SER A 276 -1.25 -1.29 -4.47
C SER A 276 -0.62 -2.17 -3.39
N PHE A 277 -0.42 -3.46 -3.69
CA PHE A 277 0.34 -4.39 -2.85
C PHE A 277 1.75 -3.87 -2.52
N ALA A 278 2.32 -3.06 -3.41
CA ALA A 278 3.63 -2.48 -3.20
C ALA A 278 3.71 -1.57 -1.97
N ILE A 279 2.60 -0.93 -1.54
CA ILE A 279 2.62 -0.02 -0.39
C ILE A 279 2.89 -0.76 0.92
N SER A 280 2.11 -1.79 1.21
CA SER A 280 2.30 -2.61 2.41
C SER A 280 3.57 -3.46 2.31
N TYR A 281 3.96 -3.89 1.11
CA TYR A 281 5.19 -4.66 0.91
C TYR A 281 6.45 -3.80 1.13
N LEU A 282 6.49 -2.55 0.65
CA LEU A 282 7.58 -1.61 0.94
C LEU A 282 7.73 -1.33 2.43
N LEU A 283 6.61 -1.16 3.15
CA LEU A 283 6.62 -1.02 4.60
C LEU A 283 7.24 -2.24 5.29
N ALA A 284 6.85 -3.45 4.87
CA ALA A 284 7.41 -4.69 5.40
C ALA A 284 8.92 -4.82 5.13
N LEU A 285 9.39 -4.47 3.93
CA LEU A 285 10.81 -4.48 3.59
C LEU A 285 11.60 -3.43 4.39
N ALA A 286 11.04 -2.23 4.58
CA ALA A 286 11.68 -1.18 5.39
C ALA A 286 11.84 -1.61 6.84
N LEU A 287 10.83 -2.24 7.44
CA LEU A 287 10.91 -2.80 8.79
C LEU A 287 11.93 -3.94 8.88
N LYS A 288 11.90 -4.90 7.95
CA LYS A 288 12.87 -6.02 7.90
C LYS A 288 14.31 -5.55 7.76
N LYS A 289 14.57 -4.52 6.96
CA LYS A 289 15.90 -3.92 6.80
C LYS A 289 16.45 -3.36 8.13
N ARG A 290 15.56 -3.01 9.08
CA ARG A 290 15.91 -2.57 10.44
C ARG A 290 15.98 -3.71 11.45
N GLY A 291 15.93 -4.97 11.02
CA GLY A 291 15.98 -6.13 11.90
C GLY A 291 14.70 -6.37 12.71
N ILE A 292 13.59 -5.70 12.38
CA ILE A 292 12.30 -5.88 13.03
C ILE A 292 11.69 -7.22 12.62
N ASP A 293 11.05 -7.90 13.56
CA ASP A 293 10.27 -9.11 13.29
C ASP A 293 8.96 -8.75 12.58
N VAL A 294 8.80 -9.23 11.33
CA VAL A 294 7.68 -8.84 10.45
C VAL A 294 7.01 -10.07 9.87
N HIS A 295 5.76 -10.31 10.28
CA HIS A 295 4.81 -11.18 9.59
C HIS A 295 4.09 -10.37 8.50
N TYR A 296 4.39 -10.63 7.24
CA TYR A 296 3.68 -10.04 6.10
C TYR A 296 2.90 -11.11 5.35
N GLU A 297 1.61 -10.87 5.09
CA GLU A 297 0.77 -11.85 4.42
C GLU A 297 -0.33 -11.25 3.56
N LEU A 298 -0.55 -11.85 2.39
CA LEU A 298 -1.74 -11.64 1.57
C LEU A 298 -2.77 -12.75 1.86
N ILE A 299 -4.01 -12.39 2.15
CA ILE A 299 -5.08 -13.35 2.49
C ILE A 299 -5.98 -13.56 1.29
N TRP A 300 -6.02 -14.80 0.77
CA TRP A 300 -6.68 -15.10 -0.50
C TRP A 300 -8.18 -14.79 -0.47
N GLY A 301 -8.71 -14.27 -1.58
CA GLY A 301 -10.15 -14.01 -1.76
C GLY A 301 -10.73 -12.86 -0.95
N MET A 302 -10.02 -12.35 0.07
CA MET A 302 -10.47 -11.21 0.88
C MET A 302 -10.22 -9.89 0.15
N GLY A 303 -11.19 -8.97 0.24
CA GLY A 303 -11.06 -7.58 -0.19
C GLY A 303 -10.57 -6.68 0.94
N HIS A 304 -11.00 -5.41 0.92
CA HIS A 304 -10.62 -4.42 1.92
C HIS A 304 -11.32 -4.65 3.27
N ALA A 305 -10.61 -5.25 4.22
CA ALA A 305 -11.11 -5.62 5.54
C ALA A 305 -9.94 -5.93 6.50
N ASP A 306 -10.29 -6.31 7.73
CA ASP A 306 -9.43 -6.98 8.72
C ASP A 306 -9.05 -8.38 8.17
N ALA A 307 -8.21 -8.40 7.14
CA ALA A 307 -7.90 -9.58 6.37
C ALA A 307 -7.09 -10.57 7.22
N ASP A 308 -7.72 -11.68 7.59
CA ASP A 308 -7.10 -12.72 8.38
C ASP A 308 -7.76 -14.09 8.13
N TYR A 309 -7.02 -15.15 8.39
CA TYR A 309 -7.63 -16.45 8.62
C TYR A 309 -7.99 -16.58 10.10
N ASN A 310 -9.11 -17.26 10.39
CA ASN A 310 -9.59 -17.42 11.77
C ASN A 310 -8.46 -17.86 12.71
N GLU A 311 -8.36 -17.14 13.84
CA GLU A 311 -7.44 -17.38 14.97
C GLU A 311 -5.96 -17.04 14.75
N GLU A 312 -5.51 -16.72 13.53
CA GLU A 312 -4.08 -16.48 13.28
C GLU A 312 -3.55 -15.20 13.92
N PHE A 313 -4.38 -14.15 14.06
CA PHE A 313 -4.01 -12.98 14.87
C PHE A 313 -3.76 -13.36 16.34
N SER A 314 -4.66 -14.11 16.98
CA SER A 314 -4.50 -14.51 18.38
C SER A 314 -3.26 -15.39 18.58
N GLN A 315 -3.02 -16.32 17.66
CA GLN A 315 -1.82 -17.17 17.68
C GLN A 315 -0.53 -16.37 17.53
N TRP A 316 -0.53 -15.34 16.67
CA TRP A 316 0.61 -14.43 16.56
C TRP A 316 0.84 -13.66 17.86
N VAL A 317 -0.22 -13.15 18.50
CA VAL A 317 -0.11 -12.48 19.80
C VAL A 317 0.49 -13.41 20.85
N ASP A 318 -0.03 -14.64 20.97
CA ASP A 318 0.49 -15.63 21.93
C ASP A 318 1.97 -15.96 21.67
N ALA A 319 2.40 -15.98 20.41
CA ALA A 319 3.78 -16.30 20.04
C ALA A 319 4.79 -15.19 20.36
N ILE A 320 4.38 -13.92 20.40
CA ILE A 320 5.30 -12.80 20.66
C ILE A 320 5.34 -12.38 22.13
N VAL A 321 4.37 -12.79 22.94
CA VAL A 321 4.33 -12.49 24.39
C VAL A 321 5.03 -13.55 25.25
N HIS A 322 5.46 -14.66 24.65
CA HIS A 322 6.08 -15.81 25.30
C HIS A 322 7.49 -16.07 24.79
#